data_AF-M8DAU5-F1
#
_entry.id   AF-M8DAU5-F1
#
_cell.length_a   1.000
_cell.length_b   1.000
_cell.length_c   1.000
_cell.angle_alpha   90.00
_cell.angle_beta   90.00
_cell.angle_gamma   90.00
#
_symmetry.space_group_name_H-M   'P 1'
#
loop_
_entity.id
_entity.type
_entity.pdbx_description
1 polymer ?
#
loop_
_entity_poly.entity_id
_entity_poly.type
_entity_poly.pdbx_seq_one_letter_code
_entity_poly.pdbx_strand_id
1 'polypeptide(L)' 'MTPITTFFRNLESKCCAACGQTMVEQAESYMTECFACQEKATHDAYLYYHTKK' A
#
# COMPACT_ATOMS: atom_id res chain seq x y z
N MET A 1 -29.10 -1.70 12.91
CA MET A 1 -27.75 -2.24 13.17
C MET A 1 -27.43 -3.23 12.06
N THR A 2 -26.29 -3.07 11.38
CA THR A 2 -25.80 -4.08 10.43
C THR A 2 -25.30 -5.30 11.22
N PRO A 3 -25.69 -6.53 10.84
CA PRO A 3 -25.24 -7.73 11.54
C PRO A 3 -23.72 -7.90 11.39
N ILE A 4 -23.03 -8.20 12.51
CA ILE A 4 -21.57 -8.38 12.57
C ILE A 4 -21.05 -9.37 11.51
N THR A 5 -21.86 -10.36 11.14
CA THR A 5 -21.53 -11.35 10.09
C THR A 5 -21.35 -10.75 8.69
N THR A 6 -21.77 -9.50 8.48
CA THR A 6 -21.62 -8.75 7.22
C THR A 6 -20.53 -7.69 7.28
N PHE A 7 -19.86 -7.52 8.42
CA PHE A 7 -18.82 -6.49 8.62
C PHE A 7 -17.75 -6.52 7.53
N PHE A 8 -17.17 -7.70 7.28
CA PHE A 8 -16.13 -7.88 6.27
C PHE A 8 -16.62 -7.67 4.83
N ARG A 9 -17.92 -7.80 4.56
CA ARG A 9 -18.51 -7.54 3.23
C ARG A 9 -18.67 -6.05 2.94
N ASN A 10 -18.69 -5.22 3.99
CA ASN A 10 -18.83 -3.77 3.89
C ASN A 10 -17.50 -3.05 4.17
N LEU A 11 -16.39 -3.78 4.27
CA LEU A 11 -15.09 -3.16 4.49
C LEU A 11 -14.72 -2.37 3.24
N GLU A 12 -14.27 -1.14 3.43
CA GLU A 12 -13.74 -0.35 2.33
C GLU A 12 -12.49 -1.03 1.78
N SER A 13 -12.27 -0.87 0.48
CA SER A 13 -11.07 -1.37 -0.17
C SER A 13 -9.84 -0.78 0.50
N LYS A 14 -8.82 -1.61 0.76
CA LYS A 14 -7.54 -1.15 1.28
C LYS A 14 -6.92 -0.12 0.31
N CYS A 15 -6.52 1.03 0.83
CA CYS A 15 -5.87 2.08 0.04
C CYS A 15 -4.40 2.25 0.47
N CYS A 16 -3.55 2.62 -0.49
CA CYS A 16 -2.14 2.93 -0.24
C CYS A 16 -2.01 4.16 0.66
N ALA A 17 -1.23 4.06 1.73
CA ALA A 17 -0.99 5.17 2.65
C ALA A 17 -0.22 6.35 2.01
N ALA A 18 0.57 6.08 0.96
CA ALA A 18 1.38 7.10 0.29
C ALA A 18 0.64 7.83 -0.84
N CYS A 19 -0.19 7.12 -1.62
CA CYS A 19 -0.83 7.69 -2.81
C CYS A 19 -2.35 7.59 -2.86
N GLY A 20 -2.98 6.93 -1.88
CA GLY A 20 -4.44 6.80 -1.79
C GLY A 20 -5.08 5.85 -2.81
N GLN A 21 -4.30 5.29 -3.74
CA GLN A 21 -4.80 4.32 -4.72
C GLN A 21 -5.29 3.04 -4.04
N THR A 22 -6.39 2.48 -4.54
CA THR A 22 -6.87 1.17 -4.10
C THR A 22 -5.80 0.11 -4.35
N MET A 23 -5.43 -0.60 -3.29
CA MET A 23 -4.49 -1.71 -3.36
C MET A 23 -5.27 -2.97 -3.73
N VAL A 24 -4.79 -3.69 -4.75
CA VAL A 24 -5.28 -5.03 -5.05
C VAL A 24 -4.94 -5.92 -3.85
N GLU A 25 -5.95 -6.59 -3.31
CA GLU A 25 -5.82 -7.37 -2.08
C GLU A 25 -4.65 -8.35 -2.16
N GLN A 26 -3.72 -8.20 -1.21
CA GLN A 26 -2.66 -9.17 -0.98
C GLN A 26 -3.08 -9.96 0.25
N ALA A 27 -3.58 -11.18 0.05
CA ALA A 27 -4.19 -12.01 1.09
C ALA A 27 -3.29 -12.27 2.31
N GLU A 28 -1.99 -11.95 2.23
CA GLU A 28 -1.01 -12.13 3.32
C GLU A 28 -0.09 -10.92 3.55
N SER A 29 -0.33 -9.74 2.94
CA SER A 29 0.57 -8.60 3.10
C SER A 29 0.12 -7.58 4.15
N TYR A 30 0.99 -7.38 5.15
CA TYR A 30 0.94 -6.25 6.08
C TYR A 30 1.40 -4.93 5.45
N MET A 31 1.62 -4.88 4.14
CA MET A 31 2.10 -3.68 3.48
C MET A 31 1.07 -2.57 3.53
N THR A 32 1.49 -1.37 3.90
CA THR A 32 0.67 -0.17 3.96
C THR A 32 0.73 0.66 2.68
N GLU A 33 1.69 0.37 1.80
CA GLU A 33 1.93 1.11 0.56
C GLU A 33 1.85 0.16 -0.64
N CYS A 34 1.48 0.69 -1.81
CA CYS A 34 1.48 -0.07 -3.05
C CYS A 34 2.91 -0.28 -3.58
N PHE A 35 3.09 -1.31 -4.42
CA PHE A 35 4.39 -1.64 -5.01
C PHE A 35 5.04 -0.47 -5.74
N ALA A 36 4.27 0.32 -6.50
CA ALA A 36 4.80 1.46 -7.23
C ALA A 36 5.40 2.54 -6.30
N CYS A 37 4.76 2.81 -5.17
CA CYS A 37 5.28 3.76 -4.18
C CYS A 37 6.55 3.24 -3.50
N GLN A 38 6.57 1.95 -3.13
CA GLN A 38 7.75 1.34 -2.53
C GLN A 38 8.93 1.29 -3.50
N GLU A 39 8.71 0.88 -4.75
CA GLU A 39 9.75 0.82 -5.78
C GLU A 39 10.34 2.21 -6.06
N LYS A 40 9.48 3.23 -6.11
CA LYS A 40 9.95 4.61 -6.23
C LYS A 40 10.81 5.01 -5.04
N ALA A 41 10.37 4.73 -3.81
CA ALA A 41 11.12 5.09 -2.61
C ALA A 41 12.49 4.38 -2.55
N THR A 42 12.56 3.10 -2.93
CA THR A 42 13.82 2.35 -2.96
C THR A 42 14.76 2.88 -4.05
N HIS A 43 14.23 3.19 -5.23
CA HIS A 43 15.01 3.78 -6.32
C HIS A 43 15.54 5.17 -5.97
N ASP A 44 14.71 6.04 -5.40
CA ASP A 44 15.10 7.39 -4.99
C ASP A 44 16.19 7.34 -3.89
N ALA A 45 16.08 6.39 -2.94
CA ALA A 45 17.12 6.12 -1.96
C ALA A 45 18.43 5.66 -2.62
N TYR A 46 18.36 4.74 -3.58
CA TYR A 46 19.54 4.29 -4.33
C TYR A 46 20.23 5.47 -5.02
N LEU A 47 19.49 6.33 -5.71
CA LEU A 47 20.06 7.51 -6.37
C LEU A 47 20.73 8.45 -5.36
N TYR A 48 20.07 8.72 -4.23
CA TYR A 48 20.63 9.57 -3.19
C TYR A 48 22.00 9.09 -2.69
N TYR A 49 22.17 7.78 -2.48
CA TYR A 49 23.40 7.22 -1.95
C TYR A 49 24.48 6.93 -3.02
N HIS A 50 24.08 6.63 -4.25
CA HIS A 50 25.01 6.13 -5.29
C HIS A 50 25.26 7.10 -6.43
N THR A 51 24.46 8.16 -6.60
CA THR A 51 24.66 9.18 -7.66
C THR A 51 25.28 10.48 -7.13
N LYS A 52 25.56 10.60 -5.83
CA LYS A 52 26.52 11.59 -5.31
C LYS A 52 27.94 11.19 -5.73
N LYS A 53 28.30 11.49 -6.98
CA LYS A 53 29.68 11.48 -7.46
C LYS A 53 29.95 12.74 -8.27
#